data_AF-A0A533B5X2-F1
#
_entry.id   AF-A0A533B5X2-F1
#
_cell.length_a   1.000
_cell.length_b   1.000
_cell.length_c   1.000
_cell.angle_alpha   90.00
_cell.angle_beta   90.00
_cell.angle_gamma   90.00
#
_symmetry.space_group_name_H-M   'P 1'
#
loop_
_entity.id
_entity.type
_entity.pdbx_description
1 polymer ?
#
loop_
_entity_poly.entity_id
_entity_poly.type
_entity_poly.pdbx_seq_one_letter_code
_entity_poly.pdbx_strand_id
1 'polypeptide(L)'
;MQVGNWIREHRGIYRLALFPTADRPDLVLWALWSRNRNEEVEGVYSHHTALSLYDLSDLNPAKLHMTVPTDFRRNSDIPGILVLRYSDLSESDVQTAQGFKFTRPLRTILDLIEAGTVERNFIRQALRQAVDRGLIPRQQIRNTRMSGPARKIVEEVLRRAA
;
A
#
# COMPACT_ATOMS: atom_id res chain seq x y z
N MET A 1 29.63 -31.71 4.45
CA MET A 1 29.49 -30.33 3.95
C MET A 1 28.01 -29.99 3.91
N GLN A 2 27.47 -29.25 4.90
CA GLN A 2 26.14 -28.64 4.77
C GLN A 2 26.36 -27.30 4.06
N VAL A 3 25.96 -27.23 2.79
CA VAL A 3 26.04 -25.99 2.02
C VAL A 3 24.93 -25.08 2.54
N GLY A 4 25.33 -24.16 3.41
CA GLY A 4 24.48 -23.10 3.94
C GLY A 4 24.08 -22.15 2.83
N ASN A 5 22.77 -21.97 2.64
CA ASN A 5 22.22 -21.01 1.67
C ASN A 5 21.05 -20.23 2.28
N TRP A 6 21.08 -19.94 3.59
CA TRP A 6 20.05 -19.14 4.26
C TRP A 6 20.64 -17.84 4.80
N ILE A 7 20.09 -16.71 4.35
CA ILE A 7 20.41 -15.37 4.81
C ILE A 7 19.31 -14.92 5.77
N ARG A 8 19.68 -14.50 6.97
CA ARG A 8 18.72 -13.99 7.96
C ARG A 8 18.41 -12.52 7.68
N GLU A 9 17.20 -12.23 7.21
CA GLU A 9 16.74 -10.88 6.90
C GLU A 9 16.16 -10.18 8.15
N HIS A 10 15.37 -10.92 8.94
CA HIS A 10 14.80 -10.42 10.18
C HIS A 10 14.53 -11.56 11.18
N ARG A 11 14.05 -11.23 12.39
CA ARG A 11 13.68 -12.26 13.38
C ARG A 11 12.59 -13.17 12.79
N GLY A 12 12.94 -14.45 12.63
CA GLY A 12 12.03 -15.46 12.10
C GLY A 12 11.81 -15.39 10.57
N ILE A 13 12.57 -14.56 9.85
CA ILE A 13 12.46 -14.42 8.40
C ILE A 13 13.84 -14.63 7.76
N TYR A 14 13.91 -15.61 6.87
CA TYR A 14 15.12 -16.01 6.17
C TYR A 14 14.87 -16.05 4.66
N ARG A 15 15.90 -15.72 3.89
CA ARG A 15 15.90 -15.79 2.43
C ARG A 15 16.91 -16.83 1.96
N LEU A 16 16.58 -17.53 0.88
CA LEU A 16 17.52 -18.41 0.20
C LEU A 16 18.55 -17.58 -0.58
N ALA A 17 19.84 -17.82 -0.32
CA ALA A 17 20.95 -17.04 -0.86
C ALA A 17 21.03 -17.08 -2.41
N LEU A 18 20.70 -18.23 -3.00
CA LEU A 18 20.82 -18.48 -4.44
C LEU A 18 19.49 -18.36 -5.20
N PHE A 19 18.40 -18.00 -4.51
CA PHE A 19 17.10 -17.82 -5.17
C PHE A 19 16.97 -16.39 -5.71
N PRO A 20 16.38 -16.18 -6.90
CA PRO A 20 16.19 -14.85 -7.46
C PRO A 20 15.48 -13.92 -6.49
N THR A 21 15.94 -12.67 -6.43
CA THR A 21 15.34 -11.65 -5.57
C THR A 21 14.09 -11.10 -6.26
N ALA A 22 13.00 -10.93 -5.52
CA ALA A 22 11.81 -10.25 -6.03
C ALA A 22 12.13 -8.80 -6.43
N ASP A 23 11.34 -8.18 -7.29
CA ASP A 23 11.53 -6.77 -7.69
C ASP A 23 11.55 -5.82 -6.49
N ARG A 24 10.71 -6.14 -5.49
CA ARG A 24 10.56 -5.38 -4.24
C ARG A 24 10.73 -6.30 -3.02
N PRO A 25 11.97 -6.74 -2.72
CA PRO A 25 12.22 -7.71 -1.66
C PRO A 25 11.94 -7.11 -0.27
N ASP A 26 12.07 -5.78 -0.14
CA ASP A 26 11.65 -5.01 1.03
C ASP A 26 10.17 -5.20 1.34
N LEU A 27 9.31 -5.19 0.31
CA LEU A 27 7.86 -5.36 0.49
C LEU A 27 7.50 -6.80 0.87
N VAL A 28 8.20 -7.79 0.32
CA VAL A 28 7.98 -9.19 0.71
C VAL A 28 8.38 -9.40 2.18
N LEU A 29 9.54 -8.86 2.59
CA LEU A 29 10.05 -8.99 3.95
C LEU A 29 9.04 -8.47 4.98
N TRP A 30 8.50 -7.26 4.79
CA TRP A 30 7.61 -6.69 5.79
C TRP A 30 6.16 -7.20 5.68
N ALA A 31 5.72 -7.68 4.51
CA ALA A 31 4.50 -8.45 4.41
C ALA A 31 4.59 -9.74 5.26
N LEU A 32 5.70 -10.48 5.20
CA LEU A 32 5.94 -11.65 6.04
C LEU A 32 6.00 -11.29 7.54
N TRP A 33 6.57 -10.15 7.88
CA TRP A 33 6.55 -9.64 9.26
C TRP A 33 5.13 -9.40 9.76
N SER A 34 4.18 -9.02 8.90
CA SER A 34 2.78 -8.78 9.27
C SER A 34 1.91 -10.03 9.39
N ARG A 35 2.49 -11.24 9.40
CA ARG A 35 1.71 -12.48 9.50
C ARG A 35 1.07 -12.67 10.87
N ASN A 36 -0.14 -13.23 10.87
CA ASN A 36 -0.81 -13.69 12.09
C ASN A 36 -0.42 -15.14 12.45
N ARG A 37 -1.08 -15.68 13.48
CA ARG A 37 -0.83 -17.04 14.00
C ARG A 37 -1.27 -18.14 13.04
N ASN A 38 -2.17 -17.84 12.10
CA ASN A 38 -2.60 -18.74 11.03
C ASN A 38 -1.71 -18.62 9.79
N GLU A 39 -0.58 -17.92 9.92
CA GLU A 39 0.39 -17.65 8.84
C GLU A 39 -0.14 -16.77 7.70
N GLU A 40 -1.26 -16.09 7.92
CA GLU A 40 -1.88 -15.19 6.94
C GLU A 40 -1.27 -13.80 7.04
N VAL A 41 -0.93 -13.21 5.90
CA VAL A 41 -0.44 -11.83 5.82
C VAL A 41 -1.61 -10.88 6.07
N GLU A 42 -1.53 -10.10 7.16
CA GLU A 42 -2.55 -9.10 7.52
C GLU A 42 -2.21 -7.70 7.03
N GLY A 43 -0.93 -7.40 6.82
CA GLY A 43 -0.46 -6.11 6.32
C GLY A 43 -0.79 -5.88 4.85
N VAL A 44 -1.39 -4.72 4.57
CA VAL A 44 -1.69 -4.22 3.24
C VAL A 44 -0.95 -2.90 3.04
N TYR A 45 0.01 -2.84 2.10
CA TYR A 45 0.69 -1.59 1.78
C TYR A 45 -0.30 -0.55 1.28
N SER A 46 -0.21 0.66 1.82
CA SER A 46 -1.20 1.71 1.59
C SER A 46 -0.55 3.08 1.50
N HIS A 47 -1.36 4.13 1.32
CA HIS A 47 -0.90 5.52 1.30
C HIS A 47 0.28 5.73 0.34
N HIS A 48 1.40 6.30 0.82
CA HIS A 48 2.55 6.63 0.00
C HIS A 48 3.17 5.39 -0.66
N THR A 49 3.22 4.25 0.04
CA THR A 49 3.83 3.04 -0.50
C THR A 49 3.00 2.47 -1.65
N ALA A 50 1.68 2.34 -1.47
CA ALA A 50 0.81 1.92 -2.55
C ALA A 50 0.84 2.90 -3.73
N LEU A 51 0.88 4.22 -3.47
CA LEU A 51 0.96 5.22 -4.53
C LEU A 51 2.22 5.04 -5.39
N SER A 52 3.36 4.78 -4.76
CA SER A 52 4.63 4.52 -5.45
C SER A 52 4.60 3.24 -6.28
N LEU A 53 3.84 2.22 -5.87
CA LEU A 53 3.72 0.96 -6.61
C LEU A 53 2.94 1.13 -7.92
N TYR A 54 2.05 2.13 -8.01
CA TYR A 54 1.34 2.46 -9.24
C TYR A 54 2.02 3.56 -10.07
N ASP A 55 3.16 4.09 -9.59
CA ASP A 55 3.86 5.22 -10.21
C ASP A 55 2.90 6.41 -10.47
N LEU A 56 2.06 6.73 -9.47
CA LEU A 56 0.98 7.71 -9.58
C LEU A 56 1.35 9.12 -9.08
N SER A 57 2.61 9.39 -8.80
CA SER A 57 3.10 10.69 -8.35
C SER A 57 4.60 10.63 -8.22
N ASP A 58 5.28 11.77 -8.28
CA ASP A 58 6.73 11.85 -8.04
C ASP A 58 7.10 11.76 -6.54
N LEU A 59 6.27 11.11 -5.72
CA LEU A 59 6.52 10.92 -4.30
C LEU A 59 7.52 9.77 -4.10
N ASN A 60 8.60 10.06 -3.39
CA ASN A 60 9.58 9.06 -2.96
C ASN A 60 9.55 8.90 -1.44
N PRO A 61 8.68 8.03 -0.89
CA PRO A 61 8.55 7.91 0.56
C PRO A 61 9.74 7.21 1.20
N ALA A 62 10.31 7.83 2.24
CA ALA A 62 11.41 7.24 3.02
C ALA A 62 10.96 6.11 3.97
N LYS A 63 9.65 5.90 4.13
CA LYS A 63 9.04 4.90 5.01
C LYS A 63 8.02 4.08 4.24
N LEU A 64 7.80 2.85 4.72
CA LEU A 64 6.79 1.95 4.17
C LEU A 64 5.49 2.07 4.98
N HIS A 65 4.44 2.55 4.34
CA HIS A 65 3.12 2.67 4.92
C HIS A 65 2.33 1.38 4.72
N MET A 66 1.82 0.85 5.83
CA MET A 66 1.08 -0.41 5.86
C MET A 66 -0.17 -0.26 6.70
N THR A 67 -1.32 -0.56 6.12
CA THR A 67 -2.57 -0.72 6.85
C THR A 67 -2.68 -2.15 7.37
N VAL A 68 -3.02 -2.29 8.64
CA VAL A 68 -3.29 -3.56 9.32
C VAL A 68 -4.69 -3.52 9.95
N PRO A 69 -5.32 -4.68 10.21
CA PRO A 69 -6.60 -4.74 10.93
C PRO A 69 -6.56 -3.99 12.27
N THR A 70 -7.73 -3.54 12.73
CA THR A 70 -7.83 -2.74 13.96
C THR A 70 -7.41 -3.52 15.22
N ASP A 71 -7.52 -4.84 15.19
CA ASP A 71 -7.12 -5.77 16.24
C ASP A 71 -5.71 -6.36 16.06
N PHE A 72 -4.95 -5.87 15.07
CA PHE A 72 -3.61 -6.36 14.75
C PHE A 72 -2.67 -6.28 15.95
N ARG A 73 -2.04 -7.41 16.28
CA ARG A 73 -1.06 -7.52 17.38
C ARG A 73 0.18 -8.27 16.97
N ARG A 74 1.34 -7.74 17.36
CA ARG A 74 2.65 -8.40 17.21
C ARG A 74 3.40 -8.36 18.53
N ASN A 75 4.03 -9.48 18.87
CA ASN A 75 4.89 -9.60 20.05
C ASN A 75 6.33 -9.14 19.79
N SER A 76 6.65 -8.75 18.55
CA SER A 76 7.93 -8.14 18.17
C SER A 76 7.76 -6.64 18.04
N ASP A 77 8.83 -5.88 18.26
CA ASP A 77 8.87 -4.45 17.96
C ASP A 77 8.47 -4.18 16.50
N ILE A 78 7.83 -3.03 16.29
CA ILE A 78 7.52 -2.54 14.96
C ILE A 78 8.82 -2.10 14.30
N PRO A 79 9.21 -2.66 13.14
CA PRO A 79 10.38 -2.24 12.41
C PRO A 79 10.33 -0.73 12.12
N GLY A 80 11.41 0.00 12.40
CA GLY A 80 11.42 1.46 12.28
C GLY A 80 11.21 2.01 10.86
N ILE A 81 11.23 1.16 9.83
CA ILE A 81 10.89 1.52 8.45
C ILE A 81 9.37 1.55 8.21
N LEU A 82 8.58 0.88 9.04
CA LEU A 82 7.13 0.77 8.90
C LEU A 82 6.40 1.92 9.60
N VAL A 83 5.40 2.46 8.91
CA VAL A 83 4.37 3.34 9.48
C VAL A 83 3.06 2.59 9.41
N LEU A 84 2.57 2.11 10.55
CA LEU A 84 1.32 1.37 10.63
C LEU A 84 0.11 2.30 10.67
N ARG A 85 -0.93 1.91 9.94
CA ARG A 85 -2.26 2.48 9.97
C ARG A 85 -3.23 1.36 10.37
N TYR A 86 -4.18 1.66 11.25
CA TYR A 86 -5.12 0.66 11.75
C TYR A 86 -6.49 0.90 11.13
N SER A 87 -6.94 0.00 10.26
CA SER A 87 -8.22 0.09 9.58
C SER A 87 -8.59 -1.26 8.97
N ASP A 88 -9.85 -1.65 9.12
CA ASP A 88 -10.37 -2.86 8.49
C ASP A 88 -10.71 -2.57 7.03
N LEU A 89 -9.85 -3.07 6.13
CA LEU A 89 -9.99 -2.88 4.69
C LEU A 89 -10.97 -3.90 4.10
N SER A 90 -11.82 -3.42 3.19
CA SER A 90 -12.66 -4.31 2.39
C SER A 90 -11.83 -5.04 1.34
N GLU A 91 -12.21 -6.27 0.97
CA GLU A 91 -11.50 -7.02 -0.09
C GLU A 91 -11.52 -6.30 -1.44
N SER A 92 -12.58 -5.53 -1.72
CA SER A 92 -12.69 -4.71 -2.93
C SER A 92 -11.71 -3.54 -2.96
N ASP A 93 -11.11 -3.18 -1.82
CA ASP A 93 -10.05 -2.18 -1.72
C ASP A 93 -8.64 -2.78 -1.80
N VAL A 94 -8.48 -4.11 -1.76
CA VAL A 94 -7.17 -4.77 -1.66
C VAL A 94 -6.83 -5.56 -2.92
N GLN A 95 -5.60 -5.41 -3.39
CA GLN A 95 -5.00 -6.22 -4.45
C GLN A 95 -3.78 -6.99 -3.90
N THR A 96 -3.53 -8.16 -4.50
CA THR A 96 -2.35 -8.99 -4.18
C THR A 96 -1.48 -9.11 -5.43
N ALA A 97 -0.18 -8.88 -5.28
CA ALA A 97 0.81 -9.14 -6.32
C ALA A 97 2.15 -9.48 -5.67
N GLN A 98 2.96 -10.30 -6.35
CA GLN A 98 4.35 -10.58 -5.96
C GLN A 98 4.55 -11.00 -4.48
N GLY A 99 3.56 -11.67 -3.88
CA GLY A 99 3.63 -12.18 -2.51
C GLY A 99 3.28 -11.19 -1.40
N PHE A 100 2.75 -10.00 -1.72
CA PHE A 100 2.25 -9.03 -0.74
C PHE A 100 0.91 -8.42 -1.17
N LYS A 101 0.25 -7.75 -0.21
CA LYS A 101 -1.04 -7.06 -0.41
C LYS A 101 -0.83 -5.56 -0.44
N PHE A 102 -1.61 -4.84 -1.23
CA PHE A 102 -1.61 -3.38 -1.30
C PHE A 102 -2.99 -2.82 -1.69
N THR A 103 -3.26 -1.57 -1.32
CA THR A 103 -4.54 -0.93 -1.62
C THR A 103 -4.70 -0.64 -3.11
N ARG A 104 -5.93 -0.74 -3.62
CA ARG A 104 -6.28 -0.30 -4.98
C ARG A 104 -6.08 1.22 -5.14
N PRO A 105 -5.92 1.73 -6.37
CA PRO A 105 -5.55 3.13 -6.60
C PRO A 105 -6.53 4.14 -5.97
N LEU A 106 -7.85 3.93 -6.16
CA LEU A 106 -8.86 4.82 -5.57
C LEU A 106 -8.78 4.84 -4.05
N ARG A 107 -8.68 3.67 -3.41
CA ARG A 107 -8.52 3.57 -1.96
C ARG A 107 -7.28 4.31 -1.48
N THR A 108 -6.16 4.06 -2.14
CA THR A 108 -4.85 4.67 -1.84
C THR A 108 -4.94 6.20 -1.82
N ILE A 109 -5.58 6.78 -2.83
CA ILE A 109 -5.72 8.23 -2.95
C ILE A 109 -6.67 8.78 -1.88
N LEU A 110 -7.77 8.09 -1.59
CA LEU A 110 -8.70 8.50 -0.53
C LEU A 110 -8.02 8.49 0.84
N ASP A 111 -7.28 7.43 1.15
CA ASP A 111 -6.48 7.34 2.38
C ASP A 111 -5.48 8.50 2.50
N LEU A 112 -4.82 8.89 1.40
CA LEU A 112 -3.89 10.03 1.40
C LEU A 112 -4.58 11.38 1.62
N ILE A 113 -5.77 11.58 1.04
CA ILE A 113 -6.58 12.78 1.24
C ILE A 113 -6.99 12.88 2.71
N GLU A 114 -7.49 11.79 3.29
CA GLU A 114 -7.95 11.74 4.67
C GLU A 114 -6.80 11.92 5.66
N ALA A 115 -5.64 11.33 5.38
CA ALA A 115 -4.46 11.51 6.21
C ALA A 115 -3.90 12.95 6.16
N GLY A 116 -4.20 13.73 5.12
CA GLY A 116 -3.73 15.11 4.98
C GLY A 116 -2.20 15.23 4.92
N THR A 117 -1.50 14.14 4.55
CA THR A 117 -0.03 14.04 4.61
C THR A 117 0.66 14.47 3.31
N VAL A 118 -0.11 14.67 2.24
CA VAL A 118 0.39 14.97 0.90
C VAL A 118 -0.22 16.26 0.39
N GLU A 119 0.59 17.08 -0.28
CA GLU A 119 0.11 18.32 -0.89
C GLU A 119 -0.95 18.05 -1.97
N ARG A 120 -1.92 18.95 -2.08
CA ARG A 120 -3.06 18.79 -3.01
C ARG A 120 -2.64 18.63 -4.47
N ASN A 121 -1.50 19.18 -4.87
CA ASN A 121 -1.02 19.07 -6.25
C ASN A 121 -0.63 17.63 -6.61
N PHE A 122 0.07 16.92 -5.71
CA PHE A 122 0.39 15.50 -5.89
C PHE A 122 -0.87 14.63 -5.89
N ILE A 123 -1.84 14.92 -5.03
CA ILE A 123 -3.15 14.22 -5.05
C ILE A 123 -3.85 14.40 -6.40
N ARG A 124 -3.85 15.62 -6.95
CA ARG A 124 -4.46 15.90 -8.26
C ARG A 124 -3.71 15.18 -9.38
N GLN A 125 -2.38 15.18 -9.35
CA GLN A 125 -1.53 14.44 -10.30
C GLN A 125 -1.87 12.95 -10.27
N ALA A 126 -1.94 12.34 -9.08
CA ALA A 126 -2.30 10.95 -8.89
C ALA A 126 -3.68 10.59 -9.42
N LEU A 127 -4.68 11.42 -9.11
CA LEU A 127 -6.04 11.20 -9.63
C LEU A 127 -6.09 11.24 -11.15
N ARG A 128 -5.42 12.22 -11.77
CA ARG A 128 -5.38 12.34 -13.24
C ARG A 128 -4.71 11.13 -13.86
N GLN A 129 -3.49 10.83 -13.45
CA GLN A 129 -2.74 9.68 -13.99
C GLN A 129 -3.49 8.37 -13.78
N ALA A 130 -4.16 8.18 -12.65
CA ALA A 130 -4.93 6.96 -12.38
C ALA A 130 -6.16 6.83 -13.27
N VAL A 131 -6.85 7.93 -13.57
CA VAL A 131 -7.99 7.94 -14.50
C VAL A 131 -7.51 7.77 -15.95
N ASP A 132 -6.49 8.52 -16.37
CA ASP A 132 -5.96 8.50 -17.73
C ASP A 132 -5.37 7.14 -18.11
N ARG A 133 -4.73 6.46 -17.15
CA ARG A 133 -4.19 5.10 -17.32
C ARG A 133 -5.26 3.99 -17.13
N GLY A 134 -6.52 4.35 -16.87
CA GLY A 134 -7.61 3.39 -16.68
C GLY A 134 -7.53 2.57 -15.38
N LEU A 135 -6.70 2.98 -14.42
CA LEU A 135 -6.51 2.32 -13.13
C LEU A 135 -7.69 2.55 -12.16
N ILE A 136 -8.46 3.62 -12.38
CA ILE A 136 -9.69 3.92 -11.64
C ILE A 136 -10.86 4.05 -12.63
N PRO A 137 -11.74 3.04 -12.72
CA PRO A 137 -12.96 3.14 -13.51
C PRO A 137 -13.89 4.24 -12.99
N ARG A 138 -14.49 5.03 -13.90
CA ARG A 138 -15.44 6.09 -13.52
C ARG A 138 -16.62 5.58 -12.68
N GLN A 139 -17.06 4.34 -12.93
CA GLN A 139 -18.13 3.71 -12.15
C GLN A 139 -17.72 3.47 -10.70
N GLN A 140 -16.46 3.13 -10.45
CA GLN A 140 -15.93 2.97 -9.09
C GLN A 140 -16.00 4.29 -8.34
N ILE A 141 -15.57 5.40 -8.96
CA ILE A 141 -15.64 6.74 -8.36
C ILE A 141 -17.08 7.11 -7.96
N ARG A 142 -18.06 6.80 -8.80
CA ARG A 142 -19.48 7.10 -8.52
C ARG A 142 -20.06 6.28 -7.37
N ASN A 143 -19.62 5.04 -7.22
CA ASN A 143 -20.19 4.10 -6.25
C ASN A 143 -19.47 4.15 -4.90
N THR A 144 -18.23 4.62 -4.86
CA THR A 144 -17.44 4.72 -3.64
C THR A 144 -17.95 5.85 -2.75
N ARG A 145 -18.26 5.51 -1.49
CA ARG A 145 -18.49 6.51 -0.45
C ARG A 145 -17.17 7.17 -0.10
N MET A 146 -17.16 8.48 -0.03
CA MET A 146 -15.96 9.27 0.29
C MET A 146 -16.35 10.48 1.13
N SER A 147 -15.42 10.97 1.95
CA SER A 147 -15.62 12.16 2.77
C SER A 147 -15.90 13.40 1.90
N GLY A 148 -16.55 14.41 2.48
CA GLY A 148 -16.84 15.68 1.77
C GLY A 148 -15.61 16.34 1.13
N PRO A 149 -14.48 16.46 1.86
CA PRO A 149 -13.24 16.96 1.28
C PRO A 149 -12.71 16.12 0.12
N ALA A 150 -12.71 14.79 0.25
CA ALA A 150 -12.26 13.88 -0.80
C ALA A 150 -13.14 13.99 -2.05
N ARG A 151 -14.46 14.04 -1.87
CA ARG A 151 -15.42 14.22 -2.96
C ARG A 151 -15.14 15.50 -3.75
N LYS A 152 -14.92 16.61 -3.05
CA LYS A 152 -14.63 17.90 -3.68
C LYS A 152 -13.36 17.85 -4.54
N ILE A 153 -12.30 17.20 -4.07
CA ILE A 153 -11.04 17.07 -4.82
C ILE A 153 -11.23 16.19 -6.05
N VAL A 154 -11.89 15.03 -5.91
CA VAL A 154 -12.13 14.10 -7.02
C VAL A 154 -12.99 14.76 -8.10
N GLU A 155 -14.07 15.44 -7.71
CA GLU A 155 -14.93 16.17 -8.66
C GLU A 155 -14.19 17.33 -9.36
N GLU A 156 -13.33 18.07 -8.65
CA GLU A 156 -12.50 19.13 -9.25
C GLU A 156 -11.58 18.58 -10.35
N VAL A 157 -10.96 17.41 -10.11
CA VAL A 157 -10.06 16.78 -11.08
C VAL A 157 -10.82 16.26 -12.29
N LEU A 158 -11.94 15.56 -12.08
CA LEU A 158 -12.72 14.98 -13.17
C LEU A 158 -13.34 16.04 -14.10
N ARG A 159 -13.71 17.22 -13.57
CA ARG A 159 -14.23 18.33 -14.39
C ARG A 159 -13.19 18.95 -15.32
N ARG A 160 -11.90 18.87 -14.98
CA ARG A 160 -10.80 19.42 -15.79
C ARG A 160 -10.24 18.44 -16.82
N ALA A 161 -10.61 17.16 -16.72
CA ALA A 161 -10.17 16.10 -17.62
C ALA A 161 -11.24 15.75 -18.68
N ALA A 162 -12.40 16.40 -18.64
CA ALA A 162 -13.47 16.34 -19.63
C ALA A 162 -13.43 17.61 -20.49
#